data_AF-A0A915PS89-F1
#
_entry.id   AF-A0A915PS89-F1
#
_cell.length_a   1.000
_cell.length_b   1.000
_cell.length_c   1.000
_cell.angle_alpha   90.00
_cell.angle_beta   90.00
_cell.angle_gamma   90.00
#
_symmetry.space_group_name_H-M   'P 1'
#
loop_
_entity.id
_entity.type
_entity.pdbx_description
1 polymer ?
#
loop_
_entity_poly.entity_id
_entity_poly.type
_entity_poly.pdbx_seq_one_letter_code
_entity_poly.pdbx_strand_id
1 'polypeptide(L)'
;MQSKRITNAFTEETILVQLLKRFFRLTGRNVAARPNFIISITLFITALSSFSILLAKMTNDVTDFTPKNARALKELEVYNDFFGSKGDPIVILVLVTAKDGDSMLRVPQLSETVRLLDLIVNDVEIRNEAMNRTLIFSQFCTSFCEMNEPVRNVYHSLAINNEYNESSAQISLAYPVSTILGQKFRIDDNFFGVQVGKHNVLADARLVLLQFRAILQDHVVGTAVQQYEMAVTNFLRKNFTSDLIDVVTISPTFITDEIVRAGLSLLPFTIVGFIIMCTFSSVTTVISSMLVSQFDYYKVLIALAACVSPLLACSTALGLLLWCGLRFGSILTEMAPKLLEGSETEQLSERLCSMLQEVGPSITITTLTNVLAFGVGIFSSIPEIQIFCIGNALAMTVDFIYQITLFTAIMAVMGRHEMRIEKSAHSVMHEKWFLKRQKDLNFLFKSLSKKYCSVLCTTSFSVLTVVCLLIYWSLSIYGALTISIELRPEKLLKRDSDIVKA
;
A
#
# COMPACT_ATOMS: atom_id res chain seq x y z
N MET A 1 17.46 -43.32 40.74
CA MET A 1 18.51 -42.25 40.77
C MET A 1 18.56 -41.36 39.52
N GLN A 2 18.01 -41.73 38.36
CA GLN A 2 17.98 -40.87 37.16
C GLN A 2 16.90 -39.76 37.16
N SER A 3 15.78 -39.94 37.87
CA SER A 3 14.72 -38.91 37.94
C SER A 3 15.13 -37.66 38.74
N LYS A 4 16.06 -37.78 39.70
CA LYS A 4 16.59 -36.65 40.49
C LYS A 4 17.70 -35.86 39.79
N ARG A 5 18.28 -36.37 38.69
CA ARG A 5 19.28 -35.63 37.88
C ARG A 5 18.65 -34.72 36.83
N ILE A 6 17.40 -34.99 36.42
CA ILE A 6 16.69 -34.18 35.42
C ILE A 6 16.11 -32.91 36.06
N THR A 7 15.76 -32.94 37.35
CA THR A 7 15.28 -31.76 38.09
C THR A 7 16.36 -30.75 38.43
N ASN A 8 17.63 -31.15 38.51
CA ASN A 8 18.75 -30.24 38.78
C ASN A 8 19.36 -29.59 37.52
N ALA A 9 18.88 -29.94 36.32
CA ALA A 9 19.37 -29.34 35.06
C ALA A 9 18.61 -28.06 34.65
N PHE A 10 17.55 -27.69 35.37
CA PHE A 10 16.64 -26.58 35.02
C PHE A 10 16.80 -25.31 35.86
N THR A 11 17.86 -25.20 36.67
CA THR A 11 17.99 -24.13 37.70
C THR A 11 19.29 -23.33 37.60
N GLU A 12 19.66 -22.90 36.39
CA GLU A 12 20.37 -21.64 36.22
C GLU A 12 19.70 -20.85 35.10
N GLU A 13 18.51 -20.32 35.37
CA GLU A 13 17.94 -19.28 34.51
C GLU A 13 18.93 -18.12 34.47
N THR A 14 19.34 -17.70 33.26
CA THR A 14 20.30 -16.61 33.09
C THR A 14 19.78 -15.34 33.78
N ILE A 15 20.71 -14.48 34.24
CA ILE A 15 20.37 -13.22 34.93
C ILE A 15 19.37 -12.38 34.11
N LEU A 16 19.53 -12.38 32.79
CA LEU A 16 18.62 -11.70 31.87
C LEU A 16 17.19 -12.26 31.92
N VAL A 17 17.03 -13.59 31.91
CA VAL A 17 15.72 -14.25 32.00
C VAL A 17 15.06 -13.96 33.35
N GLN A 18 15.83 -13.97 34.44
CA GLN A 18 15.32 -13.64 35.77
C GLN A 18 14.85 -12.18 35.86
N LEU A 19 15.61 -11.24 35.30
CA LEU A 19 15.22 -9.82 35.23
C LEU A 19 13.96 -9.63 34.39
N LEU A 20 13.87 -10.30 33.25
CA LEU A 20 12.72 -10.22 32.35
C LEU A 20 11.46 -10.79 33.00
N LYS A 21 11.57 -11.94 33.68
CA LYS A 21 10.49 -12.53 34.47
C LYS A 21 10.03 -11.62 35.60
N ARG A 22 10.98 -10.97 36.31
CA ARG A 22 10.66 -9.99 37.35
C ARG A 22 9.95 -8.78 36.79
N PHE A 23 10.39 -8.25 35.64
CA PHE A 23 9.74 -7.16 34.93
C PHE A 23 8.29 -7.50 34.59
N PHE A 24 8.05 -8.64 33.93
CA PHE A 24 6.72 -9.08 33.55
C PHE A 24 5.80 -9.34 34.74
N ARG A 25 6.32 -9.91 35.83
CA ARG A 25 5.56 -10.09 37.06
C ARG A 25 5.15 -8.76 37.69
N LEU A 26 6.05 -7.77 37.72
CA LEU A 26 5.75 -6.43 38.24
C LEU A 26 4.71 -5.71 37.37
N THR A 27 4.88 -5.77 36.06
CA THR A 27 3.95 -5.17 35.09
C THR A 27 2.57 -5.81 35.20
N GLY A 28 2.49 -7.14 35.23
CA GLY A 28 1.24 -7.87 35.45
C GLY A 28 0.53 -7.49 36.75
N ARG A 29 1.28 -7.34 37.85
CA ARG A 29 0.73 -6.93 39.14
C ARG A 29 0.17 -5.51 39.12
N ASN A 30 0.91 -4.58 38.52
CA ASN A 30 0.48 -3.19 38.39
C ASN A 30 -0.77 -3.07 37.49
N VAL A 31 -0.80 -3.82 36.39
CA VAL A 31 -1.93 -3.85 35.46
C VAL A 31 -3.17 -4.47 36.10
N ALA A 32 -3.01 -5.61 36.76
CA ALA A 32 -4.10 -6.30 37.45
C ALA A 32 -4.66 -5.50 38.63
N ALA A 33 -3.85 -4.64 39.28
CA ALA A 33 -4.30 -3.80 40.39
C ALA A 33 -5.27 -2.71 39.94
N ARG A 34 -5.03 -2.05 38.79
CA ARG A 34 -5.85 -0.93 38.29
C ARG A 34 -6.17 -1.05 36.78
N PRO A 35 -6.89 -2.09 36.35
CA PRO A 35 -7.08 -2.36 34.93
C PRO A 35 -7.90 -1.28 34.21
N ASN A 36 -8.97 -0.75 34.83
CA ASN A 36 -9.81 0.27 34.19
C ASN A 36 -9.08 1.59 33.96
N PHE A 37 -8.19 1.96 34.89
CA PHE A 37 -7.34 3.14 34.74
C PHE A 37 -6.41 2.99 33.54
N ILE A 38 -5.79 1.82 33.38
CA ILE A 38 -4.90 1.52 32.25
C ILE A 38 -5.66 1.48 30.92
N ILE A 39 -6.85 0.89 30.88
CA ILE A 39 -7.68 0.90 29.67
C ILE A 39 -8.03 2.36 29.29
N SER A 40 -8.46 3.16 30.28
CA SER A 40 -8.84 4.56 30.03
C SER A 40 -7.68 5.42 29.53
N ILE A 41 -6.49 5.28 30.10
CA ILE A 41 -5.32 6.07 29.68
C ILE A 41 -4.85 5.65 28.29
N THR A 42 -4.85 4.35 27.97
CA THR A 42 -4.43 3.87 26.64
C THR A 42 -5.42 4.28 25.56
N LEU A 43 -6.72 4.22 25.83
CA LEU A 43 -7.74 4.72 24.91
C LEU A 43 -7.64 6.25 24.71
N PHE A 44 -7.33 7.00 25.77
CA PHE A 44 -7.10 8.44 25.68
C PHE A 44 -5.88 8.79 24.81
N ILE A 45 -4.75 8.09 25.02
CA ILE A 45 -3.54 8.24 24.20
C ILE A 45 -3.85 7.91 22.74
N THR A 46 -4.57 6.81 22.50
CA THR A 46 -5.01 6.43 21.15
C THR A 46 -5.83 7.55 20.53
N ALA A 47 -6.90 8.01 21.18
CA ALA A 47 -7.76 9.07 20.67
C ALA A 47 -7.01 10.38 20.37
N LEU A 48 -6.10 10.79 21.26
CA LEU A 48 -5.29 12.00 21.09
C LEU A 48 -4.33 11.87 19.90
N SER A 49 -3.67 10.71 19.77
CA SER A 49 -2.77 10.46 18.65
C SER A 49 -3.52 10.36 17.33
N SER A 50 -4.64 9.62 17.27
CA SER A 50 -5.44 9.43 16.05
C SER A 50 -6.12 10.70 15.56
N PHE A 51 -6.29 11.73 16.42
CA PHE A 51 -6.86 13.01 16.00
C PHE A 51 -6.06 13.68 14.88
N SER A 52 -4.74 13.52 14.86
CA SER A 52 -3.89 14.07 13.80
C SER A 52 -4.20 13.49 12.41
N ILE A 53 -4.74 12.27 12.34
CA ILE A 53 -5.13 11.62 11.08
C ILE A 53 -6.21 12.43 10.35
N LEU A 54 -7.12 13.06 11.10
CA LEU A 54 -8.17 13.91 10.52
C LEU A 54 -7.65 15.23 9.94
N LEU A 55 -6.48 15.69 10.41
CA LEU A 55 -5.84 16.93 9.98
C LEU A 55 -4.79 16.72 8.88
N ALA A 56 -4.40 15.48 8.62
CA ALA A 56 -3.34 15.16 7.68
C ALA A 56 -3.81 15.29 6.23
N LYS A 57 -3.09 16.10 5.45
CA LYS A 57 -3.26 16.16 3.99
C LYS A 57 -2.38 15.08 3.36
N MET A 58 -3.00 14.21 2.55
CA MET A 58 -2.25 13.22 1.77
C MET A 58 -1.55 13.94 0.61
N THR A 59 -0.24 13.76 0.50
CA THR A 59 0.56 14.21 -0.64
C THR A 59 1.36 13.02 -1.13
N ASN A 60 1.17 12.65 -2.38
CA ASN A 60 1.93 11.59 -3.02
C ASN A 60 2.58 12.20 -4.27
N ASP A 61 3.88 12.03 -4.42
CA ASP A 61 4.59 12.34 -5.65
C ASP A 61 5.21 11.04 -6.19
N VAL A 62 5.49 10.97 -7.49
CA VAL A 62 6.23 9.84 -8.06
C VAL A 62 7.73 10.00 -7.82
N THR A 63 8.21 11.24 -7.67
CA THR A 63 9.63 11.55 -7.39
C THR A 63 10.09 11.08 -6.03
N ASP A 64 9.15 10.90 -5.12
CA ASP A 64 9.33 10.33 -3.78
C ASP A 64 10.14 9.01 -3.87
N PHE A 65 9.86 8.13 -4.85
CA PHE A 65 10.60 6.87 -5.08
C PHE A 65 12.09 7.01 -5.48
N THR A 66 12.59 8.24 -5.59
CA THR A 66 13.98 8.54 -5.91
C THR A 66 14.77 8.84 -4.63
N PRO A 67 15.99 8.30 -4.47
CA PRO A 67 16.84 8.66 -3.35
C PRO A 67 17.07 10.17 -3.23
N LYS A 68 16.89 10.75 -2.04
CA LYS A 68 17.03 12.21 -1.81
C LYS A 68 18.39 12.78 -2.23
N ASN A 69 19.44 11.97 -2.14
CA ASN A 69 20.81 12.34 -2.51
C ASN A 69 21.19 11.90 -3.93
N ALA A 70 20.21 11.52 -4.77
CA ALA A 70 20.47 11.08 -6.13
C ALA A 70 21.16 12.19 -6.93
N ARG A 71 22.16 11.79 -7.73
CA ARG A 71 22.87 12.70 -8.63
C ARG A 71 21.93 13.40 -9.60
N ALA A 72 20.91 12.70 -10.10
CA ALA A 72 19.92 13.25 -11.01
C ALA A 72 19.15 14.44 -10.41
N LEU A 73 18.86 14.44 -9.11
CA LEU A 73 18.18 15.56 -8.44
C LEU A 73 19.07 16.80 -8.39
N LYS A 74 20.37 16.62 -8.17
CA LYS A 74 21.36 17.72 -8.22
C LYS A 74 21.53 18.26 -9.64
N GLU A 75 21.54 17.37 -10.63
CA GLU A 75 21.60 17.76 -12.04
C GLU A 75 20.34 18.54 -12.46
N LEU A 76 19.17 18.12 -11.97
CA LEU A 76 17.91 18.83 -12.20
C LEU A 76 17.90 20.22 -11.53
N GLU A 77 18.42 20.34 -10.30
CA GLU A 77 18.56 21.62 -9.61
C GLU A 77 19.47 22.58 -10.39
N VAL A 78 20.65 22.11 -10.82
CA VAL A 78 21.57 22.89 -11.66
C VAL A 78 20.95 23.27 -13.00
N TYR A 79 20.19 22.36 -13.63
CA TYR A 79 19.47 22.64 -14.86
C TYR A 79 18.45 23.77 -14.66
N ASN A 80 17.63 23.70 -13.61
CA ASN A 80 16.62 24.71 -13.32
C ASN A 80 17.24 26.08 -13.03
N ASP A 81 18.34 26.11 -12.28
CA ASP A 81 19.09 27.33 -11.99
C ASP A 81 19.71 27.94 -13.27
N PHE A 82 20.28 27.11 -14.15
CA PHE A 82 20.93 27.57 -15.37
C PHE A 82 19.95 28.13 -16.39
N PHE A 83 18.82 27.45 -16.61
CA PHE A 83 17.82 27.87 -17.59
C PHE A 83 16.85 28.93 -17.05
N GLY A 84 16.95 29.30 -15.76
CA GLY A 84 16.05 30.27 -15.14
C GLY A 84 14.59 29.79 -15.15
N SER A 85 14.39 28.47 -15.25
CA SER A 85 13.08 27.81 -15.30
C SER A 85 12.44 27.82 -13.92
N LYS A 86 12.05 29.00 -13.44
CA LYS A 86 11.24 29.14 -12.23
C LYS A 86 9.78 28.89 -12.60
N GLY A 87 9.30 27.71 -12.23
CA GLY A 87 7.93 27.30 -12.49
C GLY A 87 7.81 25.78 -12.59
N ASP A 88 6.63 25.28 -12.25
CA ASP A 88 6.34 23.85 -12.34
C ASP A 88 6.08 23.48 -13.81
N PRO A 89 6.77 22.46 -14.37
CA PRO A 89 6.56 22.02 -15.74
C PRO A 89 5.25 21.24 -15.84
N ILE A 90 4.41 21.63 -16.80
CA ILE A 90 3.26 20.84 -17.24
C ILE A 90 3.78 19.85 -18.27
N VAL A 91 3.51 18.56 -18.07
CA VAL A 91 3.86 17.51 -19.05
C VAL A 91 2.67 16.59 -19.23
N ILE A 92 1.94 16.79 -20.33
CA ILE A 92 0.80 15.95 -20.70
C ILE A 92 1.11 15.28 -22.03
N LEU A 93 1.03 13.96 -22.04
CA LEU A 93 1.20 13.12 -23.22
C LEU A 93 -0.17 12.55 -23.59
N VAL A 94 -0.62 12.81 -24.81
CA VAL A 94 -1.88 12.29 -25.34
C VAL A 94 -1.56 11.31 -26.45
N LEU A 95 -1.85 10.04 -26.20
CA LEU A 95 -1.65 8.92 -27.10
C LEU A 95 -2.92 8.76 -27.93
N VAL A 96 -2.76 8.81 -29.25
CA VAL A 96 -3.87 8.70 -30.20
C VAL A 96 -3.64 7.52 -31.12
N THR A 97 -4.58 6.58 -31.11
CA THR A 97 -4.56 5.37 -31.94
C THR A 97 -5.84 5.28 -32.76
N ALA A 98 -5.80 4.52 -33.85
CA ALA A 98 -6.98 4.33 -34.69
C ALA A 98 -7.90 3.27 -34.06
N LYS A 99 -9.21 3.53 -34.00
CA LYS A 99 -10.18 2.59 -33.39
C LYS A 99 -10.29 1.26 -34.11
N ASP A 100 -10.01 1.25 -35.41
CA ASP A 100 -9.96 0.04 -36.23
C ASP A 100 -8.63 -0.73 -36.08
N GLY A 101 -7.68 -0.20 -35.30
CA GLY A 101 -6.36 -0.80 -35.07
C GLY A 101 -5.39 -0.68 -36.25
N ASP A 102 -5.77 0.06 -37.29
CA ASP A 102 -4.99 0.23 -38.51
C ASP A 102 -4.20 1.56 -38.50
N SER A 103 -3.68 2.01 -39.63
CA SER A 103 -2.80 3.19 -39.71
C SER A 103 -3.46 4.49 -39.22
N MET A 104 -2.68 5.29 -38.48
CA MET A 104 -3.02 6.67 -38.15
C MET A 104 -2.72 7.65 -39.30
N LEU A 105 -2.01 7.24 -40.37
CA LEU A 105 -1.64 8.12 -41.50
C LEU A 105 -2.77 8.39 -42.50
N ARG A 106 -4.02 8.19 -42.08
CA ARG A 106 -5.20 8.41 -42.92
C ARG A 106 -5.80 9.78 -42.62
N VAL A 107 -6.25 10.46 -43.67
CA VAL A 107 -6.77 11.84 -43.59
C VAL A 107 -7.90 12.00 -42.56
N PRO A 108 -8.91 11.10 -42.47
CA PRO A 108 -9.98 11.25 -41.46
C PRO A 108 -9.46 11.18 -40.02
N GLN A 109 -8.58 10.23 -39.72
CA GLN A 109 -7.99 10.02 -38.39
C GLN A 109 -7.11 11.20 -37.99
N LEU A 110 -6.25 11.69 -38.90
CA LEU A 110 -5.43 12.87 -38.65
C LEU A 110 -6.24 14.15 -38.55
N SER A 111 -7.31 14.30 -39.35
CA SER A 111 -8.21 15.46 -39.25
C SER A 111 -8.84 15.54 -37.87
N GLU A 112 -9.31 14.41 -37.35
CA GLU A 112 -9.88 14.34 -36.00
C GLU A 112 -8.82 14.52 -34.92
N THR A 113 -7.59 14.05 -35.15
CA THR A 113 -6.44 14.27 -34.25
C THR A 113 -6.05 15.76 -34.18
N VAL A 114 -6.06 16.47 -35.31
CA VAL A 114 -5.81 17.92 -35.36
C VAL A 114 -6.96 18.68 -34.70
N ARG A 115 -8.22 18.27 -34.92
CA ARG A 115 -9.36 18.83 -34.19
C ARG A 115 -9.23 18.63 -32.68
N LEU A 116 -8.81 17.45 -32.23
CA LEU A 116 -8.54 17.17 -30.82
C LEU A 116 -7.46 18.08 -30.25
N LEU A 117 -6.36 18.27 -31.00
CA LEU A 117 -5.29 19.20 -30.64
C LEU A 117 -5.84 20.62 -30.44
N ASP A 118 -6.67 21.11 -31.37
CA ASP A 118 -7.29 22.44 -31.26
C ASP A 118 -8.22 22.58 -30.05
N LEU A 119 -9.00 21.55 -29.74
CA LEU A 119 -9.88 21.52 -28.56
C LEU A 119 -9.07 21.61 -27.26
N ILE A 120 -7.97 20.85 -27.13
CA ILE A 120 -7.16 20.88 -25.90
C ILE A 120 -6.48 22.24 -25.72
N VAL A 121 -5.99 22.84 -26.81
CA VAL A 121 -5.30 24.13 -26.76
C VAL A 121 -6.24 25.29 -26.40
N ASN A 122 -7.48 25.27 -26.90
CA ASN A 122 -8.37 26.43 -26.84
C ASN A 122 -9.55 26.28 -25.88
N ASP A 123 -10.05 25.07 -25.62
CA ASP A 123 -11.31 24.86 -24.87
C ASP A 123 -11.08 24.38 -23.43
N VAL A 124 -9.89 23.85 -23.11
CA VAL A 124 -9.57 23.42 -21.74
C VAL A 124 -9.10 24.62 -20.92
N GLU A 125 -10.03 25.17 -20.16
CA GLU A 125 -9.81 26.31 -19.27
C GLU A 125 -9.35 25.89 -17.85
N ILE A 126 -8.40 26.63 -17.30
CA ILE A 126 -8.01 26.56 -15.89
C ILE A 126 -8.47 27.83 -15.20
N ARG A 127 -9.18 27.72 -14.08
CA ARG A 127 -9.48 28.87 -13.24
C ARG A 127 -8.30 29.16 -12.30
N ASN A 128 -7.63 30.28 -12.52
CA ASN A 128 -6.62 30.77 -11.60
C ASN A 128 -7.29 31.53 -10.45
N GLU A 129 -7.25 30.97 -9.24
CA GLU A 129 -7.86 31.56 -8.06
C GLU A 129 -7.14 32.83 -7.58
N ALA A 130 -5.84 32.96 -7.83
CA ALA A 130 -5.05 34.12 -7.43
C ALA A 130 -5.32 35.36 -8.31
N MET A 131 -5.58 35.15 -9.60
CA MET A 131 -5.85 36.22 -10.57
C MET A 131 -7.33 36.40 -10.92
N ASN A 132 -8.21 35.53 -10.40
CA ASN A 132 -9.64 35.44 -10.74
C ASN A 132 -9.90 35.48 -12.26
N ARG A 133 -9.05 34.77 -13.03
CA ARG A 133 -9.12 34.67 -14.49
C ARG A 133 -9.07 33.21 -14.91
N THR A 134 -9.79 32.87 -15.98
CA THR A 134 -9.61 31.61 -16.67
C THR A 134 -8.48 31.75 -17.69
N LEU A 135 -7.61 30.76 -17.76
CA LEU A 135 -6.48 30.69 -18.67
C LEU A 135 -6.61 29.43 -19.52
N ILE A 136 -6.37 29.56 -20.82
CA ILE A 136 -6.27 28.45 -21.77
C ILE A 136 -4.81 28.17 -22.10
N PHE A 137 -4.51 26.98 -22.65
CA PHE A 137 -3.13 26.56 -22.95
C PHE A 137 -2.36 27.61 -23.76
N SER A 138 -2.98 28.14 -24.82
CA SER A 138 -2.36 29.13 -25.70
C SER A 138 -2.00 30.45 -25.01
N GLN A 139 -2.63 30.77 -23.88
CA GLN A 139 -2.36 32.01 -23.13
C GLN A 139 -1.21 31.90 -22.14
N PHE A 140 -0.98 30.70 -21.58
CA PHE A 140 0.09 30.50 -20.59
C PHE A 140 1.28 29.70 -21.13
N CYS A 141 1.18 29.08 -22.31
CA CYS A 141 2.30 28.35 -22.89
C CYS A 141 3.41 29.33 -23.30
N THR A 142 4.56 29.22 -22.64
CA THR A 142 5.76 30.04 -22.92
C THR A 142 6.86 29.25 -23.64
N SER A 143 6.78 27.92 -23.65
CA SER A 143 7.84 27.04 -24.15
C SER A 143 7.23 25.76 -24.70
N PHE A 144 7.77 25.24 -25.81
CA PHE A 144 7.30 24.00 -26.48
C PHE A 144 5.86 24.05 -27.01
N CYS A 145 5.32 25.24 -27.27
CA CYS A 145 3.93 25.40 -27.75
C CYS A 145 3.71 24.81 -29.15
N GLU A 146 4.76 24.79 -29.97
CA GLU A 146 4.74 24.26 -31.34
C GLU A 146 5.16 22.78 -31.43
N MET A 147 5.25 22.06 -30.31
CA MET A 147 5.72 20.67 -30.27
C MET A 147 4.85 19.70 -31.11
N ASN A 148 3.62 20.09 -31.44
CA ASN A 148 2.68 19.28 -32.21
C ASN A 148 2.51 19.76 -33.67
N GLU A 149 3.21 20.80 -34.09
CA GLU A 149 3.16 21.30 -35.47
C GLU A 149 3.53 20.25 -36.53
N PRO A 150 4.49 19.32 -36.30
CA PRO A 150 4.74 18.21 -37.23
C PRO A 150 3.49 17.39 -37.56
N VAL A 151 2.56 17.22 -36.62
CA VAL A 151 1.29 16.48 -36.84
C VAL A 151 0.37 17.26 -37.80
N ARG A 152 0.24 18.58 -37.60
CA ARG A 152 -0.53 19.44 -38.53
C ARG A 152 0.07 19.42 -39.93
N ASN A 153 1.39 19.54 -40.01
CA ASN A 153 2.12 19.53 -41.28
C ASN A 153 1.92 18.23 -42.05
N VAL A 154 1.99 17.07 -41.37
CA VAL A 154 1.71 15.76 -41.98
C VAL A 154 0.25 15.68 -42.44
N TYR A 155 -0.71 16.09 -41.61
CA TYR A 155 -2.13 16.15 -42.00
C TYR A 155 -2.35 16.98 -43.27
N HIS A 156 -1.85 18.22 -43.30
CA HIS A 156 -2.00 19.10 -44.45
C HIS A 156 -1.35 18.52 -45.70
N SER A 157 -0.17 17.91 -45.58
CA SER A 157 0.51 17.28 -46.71
C SER A 157 -0.28 16.11 -47.31
N LEU A 158 -0.92 15.28 -46.46
CA LEU A 158 -1.74 14.16 -46.91
C LEU A 158 -3.06 14.65 -47.50
N ALA A 159 -3.66 15.69 -46.94
CA ALA A 159 -4.85 16.33 -47.50
C ALA A 159 -4.57 16.89 -48.91
N ILE A 160 -3.44 17.59 -49.09
CA ILE A 160 -3.01 18.10 -50.39
C ILE A 160 -2.73 16.96 -51.36
N ASN A 161 -1.99 15.93 -50.95
CA ASN A 161 -1.69 14.79 -51.83
C ASN A 161 -2.96 14.06 -52.29
N ASN A 162 -3.97 13.97 -51.42
CA ASN A 162 -5.25 13.34 -51.75
C ASN A 162 -6.11 14.21 -52.70
N GLU A 163 -6.02 15.54 -52.59
CA GLU A 163 -6.71 16.47 -53.49
C GLU A 163 -6.04 16.54 -54.87
N TYR A 164 -4.72 16.42 -54.93
CA TYR A 164 -3.91 16.54 -56.17
C TYR A 164 -3.36 15.20 -56.71
N ASN A 165 -3.91 14.05 -56.29
CA ASN A 165 -3.50 12.70 -56.73
C ASN A 165 -1.97 12.48 -56.73
N GLU A 166 -1.29 12.82 -55.63
CA GLU A 166 0.17 12.64 -55.44
C GLU A 166 1.08 13.37 -56.44
N SER A 167 0.56 14.36 -57.18
CA SER A 167 1.31 15.09 -58.22
C SER A 167 2.38 16.05 -57.65
N SER A 168 2.48 16.17 -56.32
CA SER A 168 3.26 17.18 -55.62
C SER A 168 4.71 16.73 -55.39
N ALA A 169 5.60 16.94 -56.37
CA ALA A 169 7.03 16.62 -56.23
C ALA A 169 7.75 17.35 -55.05
N GLN A 170 7.10 18.32 -54.42
CA GLN A 170 7.61 19.15 -53.33
C GLN A 170 7.25 18.61 -51.92
N ILE A 171 6.53 17.49 -51.84
CA ILE A 171 6.13 16.84 -50.59
C ILE A 171 6.82 15.47 -50.51
N SER A 172 7.68 15.29 -49.51
CA SER A 172 8.35 14.03 -49.22
C SER A 172 8.13 13.66 -47.75
N LEU A 173 7.18 12.76 -47.52
CA LEU A 173 6.91 12.18 -46.21
C LEU A 173 7.89 11.03 -45.97
N ALA A 174 8.93 11.31 -45.21
CA ALA A 174 9.97 10.37 -44.86
C ALA A 174 10.20 10.35 -43.34
N TYR A 175 10.65 9.20 -42.83
CA TYR A 175 10.96 9.02 -41.42
C TYR A 175 12.49 8.89 -41.23
N PRO A 176 13.12 9.58 -40.25
CA PRO A 176 12.52 10.41 -39.19
C PRO A 176 12.30 11.89 -39.58
N VAL A 177 12.85 12.32 -40.72
CA VAL A 177 12.77 13.72 -41.20
C VAL A 177 11.93 13.79 -42.46
N SER A 178 10.84 14.55 -42.41
CA SER A 178 10.00 14.84 -43.55
C SER A 178 10.33 16.21 -44.15
N THR A 179 10.10 16.34 -45.45
CA THR A 179 10.30 17.60 -46.18
C THR A 179 9.02 18.04 -46.85
N ILE A 180 8.50 19.22 -46.49
CA ILE A 180 7.32 19.82 -47.10
C ILE A 180 7.72 21.21 -47.62
N LEU A 181 7.53 21.46 -48.91
CA LEU A 181 7.81 22.75 -49.54
C LEU A 181 9.24 23.27 -49.26
N GLY A 182 10.21 22.34 -49.20
CA GLY A 182 11.62 22.64 -48.94
C GLY A 182 11.99 22.81 -47.45
N GLN A 183 11.02 22.84 -46.54
CA GLN A 183 11.27 22.85 -45.10
C GLN A 183 11.41 21.43 -44.56
N LYS A 184 12.45 21.19 -43.77
CA LYS A 184 12.71 19.91 -43.10
C LYS A 184 12.30 19.99 -41.65
N PHE A 185 11.55 19.00 -41.19
CA PHE A 185 11.15 18.88 -39.79
C PHE A 185 11.16 17.41 -39.36
N ARG A 186 11.36 17.21 -38.07
CA ARG A 186 11.35 15.90 -37.44
C ARG A 186 9.93 15.49 -37.10
N ILE A 187 9.59 14.23 -37.37
CA ILE A 187 8.28 13.65 -37.06
C ILE A 187 8.38 12.52 -36.03
N ASP A 188 9.59 12.10 -35.68
CA ASP A 188 9.90 11.01 -34.75
C ASP A 188 9.56 11.34 -33.28
N ASP A 189 9.30 12.61 -32.96
CA ASP A 189 8.81 13.00 -31.64
C ASP A 189 7.28 12.84 -31.50
N ASN A 190 6.54 12.65 -32.61
CA ASN A 190 5.08 12.52 -32.61
C ASN A 190 4.57 11.20 -33.19
N PHE A 191 5.26 10.57 -34.15
CA PHE A 191 4.77 9.36 -34.82
C PHE A 191 5.53 8.11 -34.36
N PHE A 192 4.80 7.13 -33.84
CA PHE A 192 5.34 5.89 -33.27
C PHE A 192 4.73 4.64 -33.93
N GLY A 193 5.42 3.51 -33.78
CA GLY A 193 5.05 2.25 -34.44
C GLY A 193 5.11 2.36 -35.97
N VAL A 194 6.09 3.11 -36.47
CA VAL A 194 6.22 3.45 -37.88
C VAL A 194 6.76 2.29 -38.71
N GLN A 195 6.16 2.04 -39.86
CA GLN A 195 6.74 1.18 -40.90
C GLN A 195 7.31 2.05 -42.02
N VAL A 196 8.55 1.77 -42.38
CA VAL A 196 9.31 2.56 -43.34
C VAL A 196 9.44 1.78 -44.65
N GLY A 197 9.01 2.39 -45.75
CA GLY A 197 9.11 1.84 -47.09
C GLY A 197 10.51 2.02 -47.71
N LYS A 198 10.63 1.73 -49.01
CA LYS A 198 11.86 1.97 -49.76
C LYS A 198 12.19 3.47 -49.78
N HIS A 199 13.46 3.82 -49.67
CA HIS A 199 13.94 5.22 -49.61
C HIS A 199 13.41 6.03 -48.42
N ASN A 200 13.22 5.39 -47.26
CA ASN A 200 12.75 6.03 -46.02
C ASN A 200 11.34 6.64 -46.07
N VAL A 201 10.53 6.28 -47.06
CA VAL A 201 9.15 6.76 -47.18
C VAL A 201 8.32 6.28 -46.00
N LEU A 202 7.58 7.20 -45.40
CA LEU A 202 6.66 6.92 -44.31
C LEU A 202 5.44 6.16 -44.86
N ALA A 203 5.31 4.87 -44.52
CA ALA A 203 4.26 4.00 -45.07
C ALA A 203 3.11 3.74 -44.09
N ASP A 204 3.43 3.51 -42.82
CA ASP A 204 2.45 3.25 -41.76
C ASP A 204 2.90 3.92 -40.46
N ALA A 205 1.97 4.36 -39.62
CA ALA A 205 2.22 4.77 -38.24
C ALA A 205 1.05 4.31 -37.37
N ARG A 206 1.34 3.67 -36.23
CA ARG A 206 0.31 3.08 -35.36
C ARG A 206 -0.18 4.03 -34.27
N LEU A 207 0.68 4.94 -33.84
CA LEU A 207 0.42 5.83 -32.71
C LEU A 207 0.86 7.24 -33.07
N VAL A 208 0.01 8.23 -32.76
CA VAL A 208 0.36 9.65 -32.77
C VAL A 208 0.39 10.14 -31.32
N LEU A 209 1.52 10.71 -30.91
CA LEU A 209 1.75 11.31 -29.61
C LEU A 209 1.63 12.82 -29.74
N LEU A 210 0.61 13.39 -29.10
CA LEU A 210 0.52 14.83 -28.87
C LEU A 210 1.16 15.16 -27.52
N GLN A 211 2.08 16.12 -27.52
CA GLN A 211 2.82 16.53 -26.33
C GLN A 211 2.44 17.95 -25.97
N PHE A 212 1.85 18.14 -24.79
CA PHE A 212 1.58 19.46 -24.23
C PHE A 212 2.59 19.70 -23.11
N ARG A 213 3.58 20.53 -23.43
CA ARG A 213 4.62 20.95 -22.50
C ARG A 213 4.54 22.46 -22.33
N ALA A 214 4.54 22.93 -21.09
CA ALA A 214 4.55 24.35 -20.77
C ALA A 214 5.21 24.56 -19.41
N ILE A 215 5.71 25.77 -19.14
CA ILE A 215 6.24 26.14 -17.83
C ILE A 215 5.29 27.16 -17.24
N LEU A 216 4.68 26.84 -16.09
CA LEU A 216 3.78 27.77 -15.42
C LEU A 216 4.58 28.63 -14.44
N GLN A 217 4.72 29.94 -14.74
CA GLN A 217 5.51 30.86 -13.91
C GLN A 217 4.84 31.21 -12.56
N ASP A 218 5.68 31.49 -11.56
CA ASP A 218 5.47 31.64 -10.09
C ASP A 218 4.24 32.41 -9.55
N HIS A 219 3.39 33.03 -10.37
CA HIS A 219 2.19 33.75 -9.90
C HIS A 219 0.94 32.88 -9.75
N VAL A 220 1.07 31.58 -9.99
CA VAL A 220 -0.04 30.63 -9.89
C VAL A 220 0.27 29.60 -8.81
N VAL A 221 -0.59 29.55 -7.79
CA VAL A 221 -0.54 28.63 -6.64
C VAL A 221 -0.18 27.20 -7.09
N GLY A 222 0.75 26.54 -6.40
CA GLY A 222 1.38 25.26 -6.77
C GLY A 222 0.48 24.03 -6.98
N THR A 223 -0.85 24.17 -6.95
CA THR A 223 -1.81 23.13 -7.38
C THR A 223 -2.35 23.35 -8.79
N ALA A 224 -2.04 24.47 -9.45
CA ALA A 224 -2.62 24.79 -10.75
C ALA A 224 -2.15 23.87 -11.89
N VAL A 225 -0.88 23.43 -11.84
CA VAL A 225 -0.37 22.40 -12.77
C VAL A 225 -1.18 21.12 -12.64
N GLN A 226 -1.33 20.61 -11.40
CA GLN A 226 -2.13 19.42 -11.11
C GLN A 226 -3.58 19.56 -11.57
N GLN A 227 -4.18 20.74 -11.34
CA GLN A 227 -5.54 21.03 -11.79
C GLN A 227 -5.67 21.01 -13.31
N TYR A 228 -4.71 21.57 -14.04
CA TYR A 228 -4.74 21.55 -15.50
C TYR A 228 -4.54 20.17 -16.08
N GLU A 229 -3.54 19.42 -15.58
CA GLU A 229 -3.29 18.04 -16.01
C GLU A 229 -4.55 17.18 -15.84
N MET A 230 -5.20 17.31 -14.68
CA MET A 230 -6.46 16.61 -14.42
C MET A 230 -7.64 17.17 -15.24
N ALA A 231 -7.67 18.46 -15.56
CA ALA A 231 -8.72 19.05 -16.41
C ALA A 231 -8.65 18.50 -17.84
N VAL A 232 -7.44 18.40 -18.42
CA VAL A 232 -7.23 17.79 -19.75
C VAL A 232 -7.64 16.32 -19.74
N THR A 233 -7.21 15.54 -18.74
CA THR A 233 -7.62 14.14 -18.61
C THR A 233 -9.13 13.99 -18.46
N ASN A 234 -9.78 14.82 -17.63
CA ASN A 234 -11.22 14.77 -17.45
C ASN A 234 -11.99 15.17 -18.71
N PHE A 235 -11.51 16.18 -19.44
CA PHE A 235 -12.07 16.59 -20.72
C PHE A 235 -12.03 15.43 -21.72
N LEU A 236 -10.87 14.78 -21.85
CA LEU A 236 -10.70 13.67 -22.78
C LEU A 236 -11.53 12.43 -22.41
N ARG A 237 -11.72 12.17 -21.11
CA ARG A 237 -12.53 11.03 -20.66
C ARG A 237 -14.04 11.25 -20.75
N LYS A 238 -14.52 12.48 -20.53
CA LYS A 238 -15.96 12.76 -20.36
C LYS A 238 -16.58 13.50 -21.54
N ASN A 239 -15.83 14.41 -22.16
CA ASN A 239 -16.35 15.33 -23.16
C ASN A 239 -15.90 14.98 -24.58
N PHE A 240 -14.80 14.24 -24.73
CA PHE A 240 -14.30 13.82 -26.02
C PHE A 240 -14.71 12.37 -26.33
N THR A 241 -15.48 12.20 -27.38
CA THR A 241 -15.81 10.88 -27.96
C THR A 241 -15.70 11.00 -29.47
N SER A 242 -14.93 10.11 -30.09
CA SER A 242 -14.78 10.05 -31.54
C SER A 242 -15.05 8.65 -32.06
N ASP A 243 -15.57 8.49 -33.27
CA ASP A 243 -15.77 7.18 -33.90
C ASP A 243 -14.52 6.68 -34.64
N LEU A 244 -13.53 7.56 -34.88
CA LEU A 244 -12.34 7.27 -35.69
C LEU A 244 -11.09 6.97 -34.87
N ILE A 245 -10.90 7.69 -33.77
CA ILE A 245 -9.70 7.62 -32.94
C ILE A 245 -10.04 7.24 -31.50
N ASP A 246 -9.12 6.51 -30.88
CA ASP A 246 -9.10 6.27 -29.45
C ASP A 246 -7.98 7.08 -28.82
N VAL A 247 -8.22 7.60 -27.62
CA VAL A 247 -7.37 8.63 -27.01
C VAL A 247 -7.13 8.30 -25.54
N VAL A 248 -5.86 8.24 -25.16
CA VAL A 248 -5.46 8.03 -23.78
C VAL A 248 -4.45 9.10 -23.35
N THR A 249 -4.65 9.64 -22.14
CA THR A 249 -3.76 10.65 -21.56
C THR A 249 -2.83 10.04 -20.53
N ILE A 250 -1.59 10.51 -20.51
CA ILE A 250 -0.62 10.23 -19.47
C ILE A 250 -0.07 11.57 -18.96
N SER A 251 -0.19 11.79 -17.66
CA SER A 251 0.41 12.91 -16.94
C SER A 251 0.88 12.45 -15.56
N PRO A 252 1.89 13.10 -14.95
CA PRO A 252 2.35 12.76 -13.60
C PRO A 252 1.22 12.77 -12.56
N THR A 253 0.34 13.78 -12.62
CA THR A 253 -0.80 13.88 -11.69
C THR A 253 -1.80 12.75 -11.89
N PHE A 254 -2.12 12.38 -13.15
CA PHE A 254 -3.06 11.30 -13.42
C PHE A 254 -2.53 9.93 -12.98
N ILE A 255 -1.23 9.65 -13.20
CA ILE A 255 -0.59 8.42 -12.70
C ILE A 255 -0.70 8.34 -11.18
N THR A 256 -0.40 9.44 -10.49
CA THR A 256 -0.46 9.51 -9.02
C THR A 256 -1.87 9.27 -8.51
N ASP A 257 -2.89 9.88 -9.13
CA ASP A 257 -4.30 9.67 -8.77
C ASP A 257 -4.74 8.21 -8.96
N GLU A 258 -4.34 7.58 -10.05
CA GLU A 258 -4.69 6.19 -10.33
C GLU A 258 -3.97 5.20 -9.37
N ILE A 259 -2.74 5.51 -8.93
CA ILE A 259 -2.05 4.76 -7.87
C ILE A 259 -2.80 4.87 -6.54
N VAL A 260 -3.24 6.07 -6.16
CA VAL A 260 -4.03 6.29 -4.94
C VAL A 260 -5.37 5.53 -5.03
N ARG A 261 -6.04 5.59 -6.18
CA ARG A 261 -7.27 4.85 -6.44
C ARG A 261 -7.07 3.34 -6.31
N ALA A 262 -5.98 2.81 -6.86
CA ALA A 262 -5.61 1.41 -6.72
C ALA A 262 -5.41 1.04 -5.24
N GLY A 263 -4.72 1.89 -4.46
CA GLY A 263 -4.57 1.73 -3.02
C GLY A 263 -5.91 1.73 -2.26
N LEU A 264 -6.78 2.71 -2.51
CA LEU A 264 -8.10 2.79 -1.86
C LEU A 264 -8.99 1.59 -2.19
N SER A 265 -8.84 0.98 -3.37
CA SER A 265 -9.56 -0.23 -3.73
C SER A 265 -9.20 -1.46 -2.88
N LEU A 266 -8.08 -1.41 -2.13
CA LEU A 266 -7.64 -2.49 -1.24
C LEU A 266 -8.30 -2.44 0.15
N LEU A 267 -8.80 -1.28 0.58
CA LEU A 267 -9.47 -1.08 1.87
C LEU A 267 -10.57 -2.11 2.20
N PRO A 268 -11.54 -2.42 1.30
CA PRO A 268 -12.58 -3.40 1.61
C PRO A 268 -12.02 -4.81 1.86
N PHE A 269 -10.92 -5.19 1.21
CA PHE A 269 -10.30 -6.49 1.45
C PHE A 269 -9.65 -6.58 2.83
N THR A 270 -9.13 -5.47 3.37
CA THR A 270 -8.63 -5.39 4.75
C THR A 270 -9.76 -5.64 5.76
N ILE A 271 -10.95 -5.09 5.54
CA ILE A 271 -12.13 -5.32 6.40
C ILE A 271 -12.54 -6.80 6.35
N VAL A 272 -12.60 -7.40 5.16
CA VAL A 272 -12.92 -8.83 5.01
C VAL A 272 -11.87 -9.70 5.73
N GLY A 273 -10.58 -9.38 5.58
CA GLY A 273 -9.50 -10.07 6.29
C GLY A 273 -9.65 -9.99 7.81
N PHE A 274 -10.04 -8.82 8.34
CA PHE A 274 -10.29 -8.64 9.77
C PHE A 274 -11.45 -9.50 10.28
N ILE A 275 -12.55 -9.61 9.53
CA ILE A 275 -13.69 -10.46 9.87
C ILE A 275 -13.27 -11.94 9.91
N ILE A 276 -12.48 -12.39 8.92
CA ILE A 276 -11.97 -13.77 8.88
C ILE A 276 -11.07 -14.05 10.09
N MET A 277 -10.19 -13.11 10.45
CA MET A 277 -9.33 -13.25 11.64
C MET A 277 -10.13 -13.29 12.95
N CYS A 278 -11.14 -12.42 13.10
CA CYS A 278 -12.01 -12.40 14.29
C CYS A 278 -12.82 -13.69 14.44
N THR A 279 -13.39 -14.20 13.34
CA THR A 279 -14.15 -15.45 13.33
C THR A 279 -13.26 -16.63 13.66
N PHE A 280 -12.07 -16.73 13.05
CA PHE A 280 -11.11 -17.79 13.34
C PHE A 280 -10.62 -17.76 14.80
N SER A 281 -10.23 -16.59 15.32
CA SER A 281 -9.80 -16.39 16.71
C SER A 281 -10.90 -16.76 17.71
N SER A 282 -12.14 -16.35 17.45
CA SER A 282 -13.29 -16.66 18.29
C SER A 282 -13.61 -18.15 18.29
N VAL A 283 -13.66 -18.79 17.12
CA VAL A 283 -13.94 -20.23 16.99
C VAL A 283 -12.86 -21.08 17.67
N THR A 284 -11.58 -20.75 17.45
CA THR A 284 -10.46 -21.48 18.08
C THR A 284 -10.46 -21.32 19.60
N THR A 285 -10.76 -20.13 20.11
CA THR A 285 -10.87 -19.88 21.54
C THR A 285 -12.06 -20.63 22.15
N VAL A 286 -13.21 -20.69 21.47
CA VAL A 286 -14.37 -21.48 21.90
C VAL A 286 -14.04 -22.97 21.94
N ILE A 287 -13.39 -23.51 20.90
CA ILE A 287 -12.97 -24.92 20.88
C ILE A 287 -12.00 -25.21 22.03
N SER A 288 -11.02 -24.33 22.26
CA SER A 288 -10.06 -24.46 23.38
C SER A 288 -10.76 -24.42 24.75
N SER A 289 -11.69 -23.48 24.92
CA SER A 289 -12.52 -23.34 26.13
C SER A 289 -13.41 -24.57 26.38
N MET A 290 -13.96 -25.17 25.33
CA MET A 290 -14.72 -26.42 25.39
C MET A 290 -13.85 -27.63 25.79
N LEU A 291 -12.58 -27.67 25.35
CA LEU A 291 -11.63 -28.73 25.73
C LEU A 291 -11.30 -28.70 27.23
N VAL A 292 -11.30 -27.51 27.83
CA VAL A 292 -11.00 -27.28 29.26
C VAL A 292 -12.27 -27.30 30.13
N SER A 293 -13.47 -27.47 29.53
CA SER A 293 -14.77 -27.47 30.23
C SER A 293 -15.08 -26.20 31.02
N GLN A 294 -14.60 -25.06 30.55
CA GLN A 294 -14.94 -23.75 31.11
C GLN A 294 -15.46 -22.89 29.96
N PHE A 295 -16.70 -23.10 29.54
CA PHE A 295 -17.31 -22.34 28.44
C PHE A 295 -17.98 -21.08 28.94
N ASP A 296 -17.44 -19.93 28.53
CA ASP A 296 -17.96 -18.62 28.90
C ASP A 296 -17.97 -17.68 27.70
N TYR A 297 -19.04 -16.90 27.58
CA TYR A 297 -19.18 -15.88 26.53
C TYR A 297 -18.06 -14.83 26.57
N TYR A 298 -17.51 -14.53 27.76
CA TYR A 298 -16.42 -13.58 27.95
C TYR A 298 -15.11 -14.00 27.24
N LYS A 299 -14.92 -15.29 26.95
CA LYS A 299 -13.74 -15.77 26.20
C LYS A 299 -13.80 -15.38 24.73
N VAL A 300 -15.00 -15.30 24.16
CA VAL A 300 -15.22 -14.74 22.81
C VAL A 300 -14.88 -13.25 22.80
N LEU A 301 -15.29 -12.52 23.84
CA LEU A 301 -14.99 -11.09 23.96
C LEU A 301 -13.48 -10.83 24.12
N ILE A 302 -12.74 -11.68 24.84
CA ILE A 302 -11.27 -11.63 24.91
C ILE A 302 -10.64 -11.89 23.53
N ALA A 303 -11.16 -12.87 22.78
CA ALA A 303 -10.67 -13.19 21.43
C ALA A 303 -10.89 -12.01 20.45
N LEU A 304 -12.03 -11.31 20.54
CA LEU A 304 -12.28 -10.10 19.77
C LEU A 304 -11.39 -8.94 20.21
N ALA A 305 -11.20 -8.74 21.52
CA ALA A 305 -10.29 -7.71 22.04
C ALA A 305 -8.84 -7.93 21.59
N ALA A 306 -8.40 -9.20 21.45
CA ALA A 306 -7.10 -9.55 20.91
C ALA A 306 -6.92 -9.11 19.45
N CYS A 307 -7.99 -9.16 18.64
CA CYS A 307 -7.95 -8.70 17.25
C CYS A 307 -8.05 -7.17 17.12
N VAL A 308 -8.76 -6.50 18.03
CA VAL A 308 -8.93 -5.04 18.02
C VAL A 308 -7.67 -4.31 18.52
N SER A 309 -6.93 -4.89 19.47
CA SER A 309 -5.74 -4.26 20.06
C SER A 309 -4.67 -3.86 19.02
N PRO A 310 -4.27 -4.72 18.06
CA PRO A 310 -3.33 -4.33 17.00
C PRO A 310 -3.83 -3.19 16.11
N LEU A 311 -5.13 -3.10 15.83
CA LEU A 311 -5.69 -1.99 15.04
C LEU A 311 -5.57 -0.65 15.78
N LEU A 312 -5.85 -0.65 17.09
CA LEU A 312 -5.67 0.53 17.94
C LEU A 312 -4.20 0.95 18.03
N ALA A 313 -3.29 -0.02 18.10
CA ALA A 313 -1.86 0.23 18.10
C ALA A 313 -1.38 0.84 16.77
N CYS A 314 -1.83 0.30 15.63
CA CYS A 314 -1.55 0.86 14.31
C CYS A 314 -2.07 2.30 14.18
N SER A 315 -3.30 2.57 14.63
CA SER A 315 -3.86 3.92 14.61
C SER A 315 -3.07 4.89 15.49
N THR A 316 -2.63 4.44 16.67
CA THR A 316 -1.81 5.24 17.59
C THR A 316 -0.45 5.56 16.99
N ALA A 317 0.23 4.55 16.44
CA ALA A 317 1.53 4.73 15.80
C ALA A 317 1.43 5.67 14.60
N LEU A 318 0.42 5.50 13.75
CA LEU A 318 0.15 6.41 12.64
C LEU A 318 -0.07 7.84 13.13
N GLY A 319 -0.91 8.02 14.14
CA GLY A 319 -1.18 9.32 14.75
C GLY A 319 0.08 9.99 15.29
N LEU A 320 0.96 9.25 15.98
CA LEU A 320 2.23 9.74 16.51
C LEU A 320 3.22 10.15 15.39
N LEU A 321 3.29 9.41 14.29
CA LEU A 321 4.15 9.76 13.16
C LEU A 321 3.72 11.08 12.51
N LEU A 322 2.41 11.30 12.41
CA LEU A 322 1.85 12.55 11.90
C LEU A 322 2.17 13.73 12.82
N TRP A 323 2.14 13.54 14.15
CA TRP A 323 2.59 14.56 15.11
C TRP A 323 4.08 14.89 14.96
N CYS A 324 4.91 13.92 14.58
CA CYS A 324 6.33 14.12 14.29
C CYS A 324 6.60 14.72 12.89
N GLY A 325 5.56 15.06 12.11
CA GLY A 325 5.69 15.69 10.80
C GLY A 325 6.12 14.75 9.67
N LEU A 326 6.03 13.43 9.86
CA LEU A 326 6.29 12.45 8.80
C LEU A 326 5.08 12.38 7.85
N ARG A 327 5.35 12.57 6.55
CA ARG A 327 4.35 12.49 5.47
C ARG A 327 3.86 11.04 5.33
N PHE A 328 2.57 10.85 5.05
CA PHE A 328 1.95 9.52 4.99
C PHE A 328 1.13 9.31 3.71
N GLY A 329 1.23 8.11 3.14
CA GLY A 329 0.43 7.65 2.00
C GLY A 329 -0.89 7.00 2.45
N SER A 330 -1.92 7.09 1.62
CA SER A 330 -3.29 6.63 1.93
C SER A 330 -3.32 5.16 2.34
N ILE A 331 -3.82 4.86 3.55
CA ILE A 331 -4.62 3.67 3.94
C ILE A 331 -4.57 3.52 5.49
N LEU A 332 -5.75 3.60 6.14
CA LEU A 332 -6.16 3.10 7.48
C LEU A 332 -6.64 4.14 8.51
N THR A 333 -7.93 4.02 8.84
CA THR A 333 -8.52 4.43 10.13
C THR A 333 -9.77 3.62 10.39
N GLU A 334 -9.93 3.04 11.59
CA GLU A 334 -11.24 2.76 12.19
C GLU A 334 -11.16 2.56 13.72
N MET A 335 -12.24 2.95 14.39
CA MET A 335 -12.39 3.22 15.83
C MET A 335 -12.93 2.00 16.63
N ALA A 336 -12.73 2.00 17.95
CA ALA A 336 -13.27 1.00 18.89
C ALA A 336 -14.15 1.61 20.01
N PRO A 337 -15.10 0.85 20.61
CA PRO A 337 -15.88 1.28 21.76
C PRO A 337 -15.47 0.61 23.10
N LYS A 338 -16.04 1.18 24.17
CA LYS A 338 -15.73 1.14 25.62
C LYS A 338 -16.59 0.13 26.39
N LEU A 339 -16.15 -0.37 27.58
CA LEU A 339 -17.04 -0.87 28.67
C LEU A 339 -16.34 -1.11 30.03
N LEU A 340 -17.15 -1.15 31.09
CA LEU A 340 -16.92 -0.75 32.49
C LEU A 340 -16.64 -1.88 33.52
N GLU A 341 -15.99 -1.42 34.61
CA GLU A 341 -15.76 -1.85 36.01
C GLU A 341 -16.27 -3.15 36.69
N GLY A 342 -15.38 -3.73 37.53
CA GLY A 342 -15.73 -4.27 38.87
C GLY A 342 -14.70 -5.21 39.56
N SER A 343 -14.50 -5.04 40.87
CA SER A 343 -13.58 -5.70 41.84
C SER A 343 -13.74 -7.21 42.14
N GLU A 344 -12.64 -7.98 42.11
CA GLU A 344 -12.31 -9.18 42.93
C GLU A 344 -10.85 -9.61 42.60
N THR A 345 -9.89 -8.98 43.27
CA THR A 345 -8.58 -8.59 42.68
C THR A 345 -7.41 -9.57 42.84
N GLU A 346 -7.40 -10.42 43.86
CA GLU A 346 -6.12 -10.97 44.36
C GLU A 346 -5.73 -12.33 43.74
N GLN A 347 -6.65 -13.29 43.64
CA GLN A 347 -6.38 -14.61 43.04
C GLN A 347 -6.19 -14.54 41.52
N LEU A 348 -6.88 -13.61 40.84
CA LEU A 348 -6.72 -13.36 39.41
C LEU A 348 -5.39 -12.66 39.10
N SER A 349 -4.96 -11.75 39.96
CA SER A 349 -3.69 -11.04 39.79
C SER A 349 -2.52 -12.01 39.73
N GLU A 350 -2.47 -13.03 40.61
CA GLU A 350 -1.36 -13.99 40.61
C GLU A 350 -1.38 -14.88 39.36
N ARG A 351 -2.57 -15.29 38.88
CA ARG A 351 -2.72 -16.05 37.62
C ARG A 351 -2.26 -15.25 36.40
N LEU A 352 -2.62 -13.98 36.31
CA LEU A 352 -2.18 -13.08 35.23
C LEU A 352 -0.67 -12.81 35.29
N CYS A 353 -0.12 -12.64 36.49
CA CYS A 353 1.31 -12.47 36.68
C CYS A 353 2.10 -13.70 36.22
N SER A 354 1.64 -14.91 36.57
CA SER A 354 2.26 -16.15 36.14
C SER A 354 2.19 -16.32 34.63
N MET A 355 1.03 -16.04 34.02
CA MET A 355 0.85 -16.09 32.56
C MET A 355 1.81 -15.13 31.85
N LEU A 356 1.89 -13.88 32.29
CA LEU A 356 2.75 -12.88 31.66
C LEU A 356 4.25 -13.18 31.90
N GLN A 357 4.61 -13.79 33.03
CA GLN A 357 5.97 -14.24 33.33
C GLN A 357 6.43 -15.39 32.42
N GLU A 358 5.51 -16.27 32.00
CA GLU A 358 5.80 -17.39 31.10
C GLU A 358 5.78 -16.98 29.62
N VAL A 359 4.79 -16.18 29.21
CA VAL A 359 4.54 -15.85 27.79
C VAL A 359 5.24 -14.55 27.36
N GLY A 360 5.36 -13.58 28.25
CA GLY A 360 5.92 -12.25 27.96
C GLY A 360 7.33 -12.25 27.33
N PRO A 361 8.28 -13.08 27.81
CA PRO A 361 9.60 -13.20 27.20
C PRO A 361 9.55 -13.60 25.71
N SER A 362 8.68 -14.55 25.36
CA SER A 362 8.54 -15.03 23.97
C SER A 362 8.01 -13.93 23.05
N ILE A 363 6.95 -13.21 23.49
CA ILE A 363 6.39 -12.06 22.77
C ILE A 363 7.44 -10.96 22.58
N THR A 364 8.25 -10.69 23.61
CA THR A 364 9.30 -9.67 23.52
C THR A 364 10.34 -10.00 22.47
N ILE A 365 10.79 -11.25 22.43
CA ILE A 365 11.82 -11.68 21.48
C ILE A 365 11.28 -11.53 20.05
N THR A 366 10.06 -12.01 19.78
CA THR A 366 9.48 -11.93 18.43
C THR A 366 9.24 -10.49 17.99
N THR A 367 8.67 -9.63 18.84
CA THR A 367 8.49 -8.20 18.53
C THR A 367 9.85 -7.52 18.31
N LEU A 368 10.82 -7.73 19.21
CA LEU A 368 12.13 -7.09 19.10
C LEU A 368 12.84 -7.49 17.81
N THR A 369 12.79 -8.78 17.42
CA THR A 369 13.39 -9.22 16.15
C THR A 369 12.74 -8.57 14.94
N ASN A 370 11.41 -8.40 14.95
CA ASN A 370 10.70 -7.75 13.84
C ASN A 370 11.00 -6.25 13.79
N VAL A 371 11.00 -5.55 14.93
CA VAL A 371 11.36 -4.12 15.01
C VAL A 371 12.79 -3.89 14.51
N LEU A 372 13.74 -4.75 14.87
CA LEU A 372 15.11 -4.67 14.36
C LEU A 372 15.19 -4.93 12.85
N ALA A 373 14.42 -5.90 12.32
CA ALA A 373 14.35 -6.16 10.89
C ALA A 373 13.82 -4.94 10.11
N PHE A 374 12.73 -4.32 10.59
CA PHE A 374 12.26 -3.04 10.02
C PHE A 374 13.26 -1.92 10.23
N GLY A 375 13.99 -1.90 11.35
CA GLY A 375 15.06 -0.96 11.64
C GLY A 375 16.18 -0.99 10.59
N VAL A 376 16.55 -2.18 10.09
CA VAL A 376 17.49 -2.31 8.96
C VAL A 376 16.91 -1.69 7.69
N GLY A 377 15.60 -1.84 7.46
CA GLY A 377 14.90 -1.24 6.32
C GLY A 377 14.91 0.29 6.30
N ILE A 378 15.05 0.95 7.46
CA ILE A 378 15.16 2.41 7.58
C ILE A 378 16.42 2.95 6.87
N PHE A 379 17.47 2.13 6.73
CA PHE A 379 18.70 2.52 6.01
C PHE A 379 18.58 2.43 4.49
N SER A 380 17.42 2.05 3.94
CA SER A 380 17.17 2.12 2.50
C SER A 380 17.36 3.55 1.99
N SER A 381 17.88 3.72 0.78
CA SER A 381 18.07 5.05 0.18
C SER A 381 16.77 5.68 -0.35
N ILE A 382 15.72 4.87 -0.49
CA ILE A 382 14.40 5.27 -1.04
C ILE A 382 13.48 5.74 0.11
N PRO A 383 13.06 7.01 0.14
CA PRO A 383 12.31 7.61 1.25
C PRO A 383 10.99 6.91 1.62
N GLU A 384 10.26 6.36 0.66
CA GLU A 384 8.95 5.74 0.87
C GLU A 384 9.14 4.42 1.61
N ILE A 385 10.21 3.70 1.26
CA ILE A 385 10.63 2.50 1.99
C ILE A 385 11.05 2.88 3.41
N GLN A 386 11.79 3.98 3.60
CA GLN A 386 12.16 4.45 4.93
C GLN A 386 10.91 4.74 5.79
N ILE A 387 9.97 5.54 5.26
CA ILE A 387 8.75 5.92 5.97
C ILE A 387 7.89 4.69 6.27
N PHE A 388 7.78 3.75 5.32
CA PHE A 388 7.10 2.48 5.52
C PHE A 388 7.74 1.64 6.63
N CYS A 389 9.07 1.54 6.66
CA CYS A 389 9.80 0.78 7.68
C CYS A 389 9.72 1.45 9.07
N ILE A 390 9.87 2.78 9.14
CA ILE A 390 9.67 3.56 10.37
C ILE A 390 8.26 3.36 10.91
N GLY A 391 7.26 3.43 10.03
CA GLY A 391 5.86 3.26 10.37
C GLY A 391 5.56 1.88 10.97
N ASN A 392 6.02 0.82 10.32
CA ASN A 392 5.84 -0.54 10.82
C ASN A 392 6.63 -0.82 12.11
N ALA A 393 7.87 -0.31 12.23
CA ALA A 393 8.67 -0.46 13.45
C ALA A 393 7.98 0.20 14.65
N LEU A 394 7.43 1.41 14.47
CA LEU A 394 6.69 2.09 15.52
C LEU A 394 5.37 1.37 15.83
N ALA A 395 4.61 0.96 14.81
CA ALA A 395 3.35 0.23 14.99
C ALA A 395 3.55 -1.06 15.80
N MET A 396 4.57 -1.85 15.49
CA MET A 396 4.91 -3.06 16.25
C MET A 396 5.37 -2.76 17.68
N THR A 397 6.10 -1.67 17.88
CA THR A 397 6.53 -1.24 19.22
C THR A 397 5.33 -0.82 20.07
N VAL A 398 4.41 -0.04 19.51
CA VAL A 398 3.16 0.37 20.19
C VAL A 398 2.26 -0.84 20.44
N ASP A 399 2.17 -1.77 19.48
CA ASP A 399 1.38 -3.00 19.64
C ASP A 399 1.92 -3.86 20.78
N PHE A 400 3.23 -4.01 20.90
CA PHE A 400 3.84 -4.70 22.05
C PHE A 400 3.49 -4.05 23.39
N ILE A 401 3.51 -2.72 23.45
CA ILE A 401 3.09 -1.98 24.65
C ILE A 401 1.60 -2.26 24.93
N TYR A 402 0.74 -2.26 23.92
CA TYR A 402 -0.70 -2.49 24.06
C TYR A 402 -1.01 -3.94 24.44
N GLN A 403 -0.27 -4.93 23.94
CA GLN A 403 -0.40 -6.33 24.33
C GLN A 403 -0.09 -6.53 25.82
N ILE A 404 0.99 -5.92 26.32
CA ILE A 404 1.38 -6.03 27.74
C ILE A 404 0.47 -5.22 28.66
N THR A 405 -0.05 -4.08 28.20
CA THR A 405 -0.85 -3.17 29.03
C THR A 405 -2.35 -3.32 28.79
N LEU A 406 -2.85 -2.85 27.65
CA LEU A 406 -4.26 -2.81 27.27
C LEU A 406 -4.90 -4.20 27.23
N PHE A 407 -4.30 -5.14 26.49
CA PHE A 407 -4.85 -6.49 26.36
C PHE A 407 -4.83 -7.23 27.71
N THR A 408 -3.73 -7.12 28.46
CA THR A 408 -3.64 -7.70 29.82
C THR A 408 -4.66 -7.08 30.78
N ALA A 409 -4.93 -5.77 30.68
CA ALA A 409 -5.96 -5.10 31.45
C ALA A 409 -7.37 -5.58 31.09
N ILE A 410 -7.68 -5.76 29.79
CA ILE A 410 -8.96 -6.29 29.33
C ILE A 410 -9.14 -7.73 29.82
N MET A 411 -8.11 -8.58 29.70
CA MET A 411 -8.13 -9.94 30.27
C MET A 411 -8.38 -9.91 31.78
N ALA A 412 -7.81 -8.95 32.51
CA ALA A 412 -8.05 -8.79 33.94
C ALA A 412 -9.50 -8.39 34.26
N VAL A 413 -10.13 -7.52 33.48
CA VAL A 413 -11.55 -7.17 33.67
C VAL A 413 -12.44 -8.36 33.36
N MET A 414 -12.25 -8.98 32.19
CA MET A 414 -13.06 -10.10 31.74
C MET A 414 -12.93 -11.33 32.65
N GLY A 415 -11.70 -11.62 33.11
CA GLY A 415 -11.46 -12.70 34.07
C GLY A 415 -12.13 -12.47 35.43
N ARG A 416 -12.30 -11.22 35.88
CA ARG A 416 -13.09 -10.92 37.09
C ARG A 416 -14.57 -11.22 36.88
N HIS A 417 -15.12 -10.89 35.71
CA HIS A 417 -16.52 -11.21 35.39
C HIS A 417 -16.76 -12.71 35.29
N GLU A 418 -15.85 -13.45 34.67
CA GLU A 418 -15.90 -14.91 34.60
C GLU A 418 -15.94 -15.56 36.00
N MET A 419 -14.98 -15.21 36.87
CA MET A 419 -14.93 -15.76 38.24
C MET A 419 -16.18 -15.42 39.09
N ARG A 420 -16.79 -14.25 38.89
CA ARG A 420 -18.03 -13.86 39.58
C ARG A 420 -19.21 -14.72 39.14
N ILE A 421 -19.29 -15.02 37.84
CA ILE A 421 -20.35 -15.84 37.27
C ILE A 421 -20.20 -17.29 37.73
N GLU A 422 -18.99 -17.86 37.69
CA GLU A 422 -18.71 -19.21 38.21
C GLU A 422 -19.11 -19.36 39.68
N LYS A 423 -18.91 -18.32 40.51
CA LYS A 423 -19.35 -18.32 41.93
C LYS A 423 -20.87 -18.24 42.09
N SER A 424 -21.57 -17.55 41.20
CA SER A 424 -23.04 -17.40 41.23
C SER A 424 -23.79 -18.60 40.63
N ALA A 425 -23.18 -19.29 39.67
CA ALA A 425 -23.76 -20.40 38.93
C ALA A 425 -23.44 -21.75 39.60
N HIS A 426 -23.87 -21.95 40.85
CA HIS A 426 -23.94 -23.31 41.40
C HIS A 426 -25.22 -23.99 40.87
N SER A 427 -25.14 -24.61 39.69
CA SER A 427 -26.22 -25.47 39.17
C SER A 427 -25.68 -26.85 38.74
N VAL A 428 -26.08 -27.86 39.50
CA VAL A 428 -25.58 -29.25 39.51
C VAL A 428 -26.10 -30.11 38.34
N MET A 429 -26.69 -29.51 37.29
CA MET A 429 -27.35 -30.29 36.23
C MET A 429 -26.69 -30.19 34.84
N HIS A 430 -25.70 -29.31 34.65
CA HIS A 430 -25.02 -29.13 33.35
C HIS A 430 -23.77 -30.01 33.14
N GLU A 431 -23.38 -30.79 34.15
CA GLU A 431 -22.06 -31.42 34.27
C GLU A 431 -21.90 -32.69 33.40
N LYS A 432 -22.95 -33.52 33.26
CA LYS A 432 -22.84 -34.86 32.62
C LYS A 432 -22.69 -34.84 31.10
N TRP A 433 -23.37 -33.93 30.39
CA TRP A 433 -23.28 -33.84 28.92
C TRP A 433 -21.95 -33.21 28.48
N PHE A 434 -21.50 -32.17 29.18
CA PHE A 434 -20.22 -31.50 28.93
C PHE A 434 -19.02 -32.41 29.22
N LEU A 435 -19.03 -33.16 30.32
CA LEU A 435 -17.96 -34.11 30.66
C LEU A 435 -17.76 -35.21 29.61
N LYS A 436 -18.84 -35.70 28.98
CA LYS A 436 -18.76 -36.73 27.92
C LYS A 436 -18.10 -36.17 26.67
N ARG A 437 -18.55 -35.00 26.20
CA ARG A 437 -18.01 -34.34 24.99
C ARG A 437 -16.58 -33.84 25.19
N GLN A 438 -16.20 -33.43 26.41
CA GLN A 438 -14.83 -33.08 26.78
C GLN A 438 -13.88 -34.28 26.69
N LYS A 439 -14.27 -35.44 27.22
CA LYS A 439 -13.46 -36.66 27.13
C LYS A 439 -13.24 -37.09 25.69
N ASP A 440 -14.28 -37.01 24.85
CA ASP A 440 -14.19 -37.38 23.43
C ASP A 440 -13.26 -36.42 22.67
N LEU A 441 -13.40 -35.10 22.86
CA LEU A 441 -12.58 -34.10 22.17
C LEU A 441 -11.10 -34.13 22.62
N ASN A 442 -10.84 -34.24 23.93
CA ASN A 442 -9.47 -34.35 24.46
C ASN A 442 -8.80 -35.66 24.05
N PHE A 443 -9.55 -36.76 24.01
CA PHE A 443 -9.06 -38.04 23.51
C PHE A 443 -8.68 -37.93 22.03
N LEU A 444 -9.52 -37.29 21.22
CA LEU A 444 -9.30 -37.09 19.79
C LEU A 444 -8.06 -36.21 19.54
N PHE A 445 -7.92 -35.07 20.24
CA PHE A 445 -6.75 -34.20 20.15
C PHE A 445 -5.46 -34.90 20.60
N LYS A 446 -5.49 -35.60 21.74
CA LYS A 446 -4.34 -36.35 22.25
C LYS A 446 -3.94 -37.51 21.34
N SER A 447 -4.92 -38.19 20.73
CA SER A 447 -4.69 -39.26 19.76
C SER A 447 -4.06 -38.72 18.47
N LEU A 448 -4.57 -37.60 17.94
CA LEU A 448 -4.00 -36.91 16.77
C LEU A 448 -2.59 -36.40 17.03
N SER A 449 -2.37 -35.68 18.14
CA SER A 449 -1.05 -35.20 18.53
C SER A 449 -0.06 -36.35 18.72
N LYS A 450 -0.47 -37.44 19.38
CA LYS A 450 0.40 -38.61 19.56
C LYS A 450 0.74 -39.30 18.24
N LYS A 451 -0.21 -39.42 17.31
CA LYS A 451 0.05 -39.92 15.95
C LYS A 451 0.99 -38.99 15.19
N TYR A 452 0.76 -37.69 15.26
CA TYR A 452 1.60 -36.67 14.64
C TYR A 452 3.04 -36.74 15.15
N CYS A 453 3.24 -36.75 16.48
CA CYS A 453 4.57 -36.91 17.09
C CYS A 453 5.21 -38.26 16.74
N SER A 454 4.42 -39.35 16.71
CA SER A 454 4.93 -40.66 16.33
C SER A 454 5.43 -40.71 14.88
N VAL A 455 4.78 -39.99 13.97
CA VAL A 455 5.20 -39.88 12.56
C VAL A 455 6.45 -38.99 12.45
N LEU A 456 6.47 -37.83 13.12
CA LEU A 456 7.59 -36.90 13.11
C LEU A 456 8.88 -37.51 13.67
N CYS A 457 8.78 -38.34 14.70
CA CYS A 457 9.94 -39.00 15.32
C CYS A 457 10.45 -40.19 14.50
N THR A 458 9.81 -40.57 13.38
CA THR A 458 10.37 -41.62 12.53
C THR A 458 11.59 -41.12 11.76
N THR A 459 12.64 -41.93 11.72
CA THR A 459 13.87 -41.61 10.98
C THR A 459 13.61 -41.42 9.49
N SER A 460 12.69 -42.20 8.91
CA SER A 460 12.24 -42.06 7.52
C SER A 460 11.64 -40.68 7.24
N PHE A 461 10.77 -40.16 8.12
CA PHE A 461 10.19 -38.84 7.97
C PHE A 461 11.23 -37.72 8.12
N SER A 462 12.19 -37.87 9.05
CA SER A 462 13.30 -36.92 9.18
C SER A 462 14.16 -36.86 7.92
N VAL A 463 14.50 -38.02 7.33
CA VAL A 463 15.27 -38.08 6.08
C VAL A 463 14.47 -37.46 4.93
N LEU A 464 13.18 -37.79 4.80
CA LEU A 464 12.30 -37.20 3.80
C LEU A 464 12.23 -35.67 3.93
N THR A 465 12.12 -35.15 5.15
CA THR A 465 12.07 -33.71 5.42
C THR A 465 13.35 -33.01 4.96
N VAL A 466 14.51 -33.60 5.25
CA VAL A 466 15.80 -33.05 4.80
C VAL A 466 15.90 -33.06 3.28
N VAL A 467 15.48 -34.14 2.61
CA VAL A 467 15.47 -34.21 1.15
C VAL A 467 14.55 -33.15 0.55
N CYS A 468 13.34 -32.99 1.09
CA CYS A 468 12.41 -31.94 0.65
C CYS A 468 12.98 -30.53 0.87
N LEU A 469 13.66 -30.27 1.99
CA LEU A 469 14.32 -28.99 2.26
C LEU A 469 15.47 -28.73 1.27
N LEU A 470 16.28 -29.73 0.94
CA LEU A 470 17.35 -29.59 -0.05
C LEU A 470 16.80 -29.27 -1.45
N ILE A 471 15.70 -29.90 -1.85
CA ILE A 471 15.01 -29.59 -3.12
C ILE A 471 14.43 -28.16 -3.07
N TYR A 472 13.81 -27.78 -1.94
CA TYR A 472 13.27 -26.44 -1.78
C TYR A 472 14.37 -25.36 -1.87
N TRP A 473 15.52 -25.58 -1.22
CA TRP A 473 16.65 -24.66 -1.28
C TRP A 473 17.27 -24.60 -2.67
N SER A 474 17.42 -25.71 -3.38
CA SER A 474 17.96 -25.70 -4.75
C SER A 474 17.05 -24.93 -5.71
N LEU A 475 15.74 -25.13 -5.62
CA LEU A 475 14.75 -24.37 -6.39
C LEU A 475 14.73 -22.88 -6.01
N SER A 476 14.83 -22.56 -4.72
CA SER A 476 14.85 -21.18 -4.25
C SER A 476 16.12 -20.44 -4.71
N ILE A 477 17.28 -21.09 -4.68
CA ILE A 477 18.54 -20.54 -5.20
C ILE A 477 18.44 -20.33 -6.71
N TYR A 478 17.93 -21.32 -7.45
CA TYR A 478 17.71 -21.18 -8.89
C TYR A 478 16.76 -20.00 -9.21
N GLY A 479 15.66 -19.86 -8.48
CA GLY A 479 14.73 -18.75 -8.61
C GLY A 479 15.38 -17.40 -8.29
N ALA A 480 16.21 -17.33 -7.24
CA ALA A 480 16.95 -16.13 -6.88
C ALA A 480 17.99 -15.73 -7.93
N LEU A 481 18.62 -16.70 -8.61
CA LEU A 481 19.61 -16.44 -9.67
C LEU A 481 18.97 -16.04 -11.01
N THR A 482 17.70 -16.38 -11.23
CA THR A 482 16.97 -16.13 -12.48
C THR A 482 16.03 -14.92 -12.42
N ILE A 483 15.96 -14.24 -11.27
CA ILE A 483 15.08 -13.09 -11.09
C ILE A 483 15.53 -11.90 -11.96
N SER A 484 14.64 -11.41 -12.82
CA SER A 484 14.88 -10.17 -13.57
C SER A 484 14.57 -8.97 -12.67
N ILE A 485 15.51 -8.04 -12.59
CA ILE A 485 15.37 -6.80 -11.82
C ILE A 485 14.64 -5.78 -12.70
N GLU A 486 13.31 -5.85 -12.74
CA GLU A 486 12.49 -4.91 -13.50
C GLU A 486 11.17 -4.60 -12.77
N LEU A 487 10.97 -3.33 -12.40
CA LEU A 487 9.69 -2.83 -11.89
C LEU A 487 8.94 -2.13 -13.02
N ARG A 488 7.97 -2.83 -13.62
CA ARG A 488 7.11 -2.26 -14.66
C ARG A 488 5.96 -1.44 -14.03
N PRO A 489 5.76 -0.18 -14.43
CA PRO A 489 4.66 0.65 -13.93
C PRO A 489 3.26 0.04 -14.11
N GLU A 490 3.06 -0.74 -15.18
CA GLU A 490 1.82 -1.48 -15.46
C GLU A 490 1.35 -2.37 -14.30
N LYS A 491 2.29 -2.86 -13.47
CA LYS A 491 1.97 -3.72 -12.31
C LYS A 491 1.47 -2.93 -11.10
N LEU A 492 1.71 -1.62 -11.06
CA LEU A 492 1.27 -0.72 -9.98
C LEU A 492 -0.14 -0.18 -10.23
N LEU A 493 -0.60 -0.23 -11.49
CA LEU A 493 -1.89 0.27 -11.91
C LEU A 493 -2.94 -0.85 -11.93
N LYS A 494 -4.19 -0.45 -11.78
CA LYS A 494 -5.32 -1.38 -11.89
C LYS A 494 -5.52 -1.77 -13.36
N ARG A 495 -5.88 -3.03 -13.64
CA ARG A 495 -6.01 -3.56 -15.02
C ARG A 495 -7.07 -2.87 -15.87
N ASP A 496 -8.06 -2.23 -15.25
CA ASP A 496 -9.11 -1.46 -15.92
C ASP A 496 -8.72 0.00 -16.19
N SER A 497 -7.55 0.44 -15.73
CA SER A 497 -7.02 1.79 -16.00
C SER A 497 -6.78 1.97 -17.49
N ASP A 498 -7.13 3.16 -18.00
CA ASP A 498 -6.96 3.52 -19.40
C ASP A 498 -5.47 3.56 -19.78
N ILE A 499 -4.58 3.85 -18.81
CA ILE A 499 -3.12 3.83 -18.99
C ILE A 499 -2.60 2.42 -19.29
N VAL A 500 -3.27 1.37 -18.78
CA VAL A 500 -2.87 -0.03 -19.00
C VAL A 500 -3.43 -0.57 -20.32
N LYS A 501 -4.48 0.06 -20.85
CA LYS A 501 -5.13 -0.34 -22.10
C LYS A 501 -4.49 0.32 -23.33
N ALA A 502 -3.92 1.51 -23.17
CA ALA A 502 -3.04 2.14 -24.16
C ALA A 502 -1.71 1.40 -24.27
#